data_AF-A0A2D4M2Z9-F1
#
_entry.id   AF-A0A2D4M2Z9-F1
#
_cell.length_a   1.000
_cell.length_b   1.000
_cell.length_c   1.000
_cell.angle_alpha   90.00
_cell.angle_beta   90.00
_cell.angle_gamma   90.00
#
_symmetry.space_group_name_H-M   'P 1'
#
loop_
_entity.id
_entity.type
_entity.pdbx_description
1 polymer ?
#
loop_
_entity_poly.entity_id
_entity_poly.type
_entity_poly.pdbx_seq_one_letter_code
_entity_poly.pdbx_strand_id
1 'polypeptide(L)'
;KGQKKRNRWTLNNVILKEDNFKTRMEKELNFFFKENKKEETSLQNTWDTMKAYTRGIIIDYTKKRNIEKKKKSKLLEEEYKEQEEELQKNPQKKEVKIK
;
A
#
# COMPACT_ATOMS: atom_id res chain seq x y z
N LYS A 1 -19.53 -13.13 28.42
CA LYS A 1 -18.38 -12.30 27.98
C LYS A 1 -18.18 -12.53 26.48
N GLY A 2 -18.56 -11.58 25.61
CA GLY A 2 -18.46 -11.75 24.15
C GLY A 2 -17.01 -11.68 23.68
N GLN A 3 -16.55 -12.70 22.94
CA GLN A 3 -15.22 -12.69 22.32
C GLN A 3 -15.13 -11.52 21.33
N LYS A 4 -14.13 -10.64 21.50
CA LYS A 4 -13.81 -9.62 20.49
C LYS A 4 -13.51 -10.34 19.17
N LYS A 5 -14.29 -10.04 18.12
CA LYS A 5 -14.07 -10.53 16.77
C LYS A 5 -12.65 -10.12 16.33
N ARG A 6 -11.73 -11.08 16.22
CA ARG A 6 -10.39 -10.81 15.67
C ARG A 6 -10.57 -10.51 14.19
N ASN A 7 -10.28 -9.28 13.77
CA ASN A 7 -10.28 -8.93 12.36
C ASN A 7 -9.19 -9.74 11.67
N ARG A 8 -9.59 -10.64 10.77
CA ARG A 8 -8.66 -11.42 9.96
C ARG A 8 -7.95 -10.46 9.03
N TRP A 9 -6.61 -10.49 9.04
CA TRP A 9 -5.83 -9.76 8.06
C TRP A 9 -6.14 -10.27 6.66
N THR A 10 -6.36 -9.34 5.73
CA THR A 10 -6.64 -9.62 4.32
C THR A 10 -5.65 -8.89 3.43
N LEU A 11 -5.21 -9.57 2.38
CA LEU A 11 -4.33 -8.99 1.36
C LEU A 11 -5.14 -8.09 0.43
N ASN A 12 -4.63 -6.89 0.16
CA ASN A 12 -5.19 -6.04 -0.88
C ASN A 12 -4.75 -6.54 -2.26
N ASN A 13 -5.65 -7.16 -3.03
CA ASN A 13 -5.28 -7.73 -4.33
C ASN A 13 -4.86 -6.67 -5.38
N VAL A 14 -5.15 -5.38 -5.17
CA VAL A 14 -4.73 -4.31 -6.08
C VAL A 14 -3.21 -4.18 -6.11
N ILE A 15 -2.53 -4.34 -4.97
CA ILE A 15 -1.07 -4.17 -4.91
C ILE A 15 -0.33 -5.24 -5.73
N LEU A 16 -0.96 -6.40 -5.96
CA LEU A 16 -0.38 -7.46 -6.80
C LEU A 16 -0.27 -7.06 -8.27
N LYS A 17 -1.06 -6.07 -8.71
CA LYS A 17 -1.03 -5.56 -10.09
C LYS A 17 0.00 -4.45 -10.28
N GLU A 18 0.48 -3.83 -9.20
CA GLU A 18 1.42 -2.70 -9.24
C GLU A 18 2.84 -3.20 -9.55
N ASP A 19 3.47 -2.69 -10.61
CA ASP A 19 4.79 -3.19 -11.05
C ASP A 19 5.89 -2.93 -10.02
N ASN A 20 5.86 -1.78 -9.34
CA ASN A 20 6.77 -1.47 -8.23
C ASN A 20 6.71 -2.54 -7.13
N PHE A 21 5.51 -3.06 -6.84
CA PHE A 21 5.35 -4.12 -5.85
C PHE A 21 5.93 -5.44 -6.37
N LYS A 22 5.67 -5.81 -7.63
CA LYS A 22 6.21 -7.03 -8.25
C LYS A 22 7.73 -7.04 -8.23
N THR A 23 8.37 -5.97 -8.73
CA THR A 23 9.83 -5.85 -8.77
C THR A 23 10.44 -5.90 -7.37
N ARG A 24 9.82 -5.23 -6.38
CA ARG A 24 10.27 -5.32 -4.99
C ARG A 24 10.14 -6.74 -4.46
N MET A 25 8.98 -7.38 -4.62
CA MET A 25 8.75 -8.74 -4.12
C MET A 25 9.73 -9.75 -4.71
N GLU A 26 10.00 -9.67 -6.01
CA GLU A 26 10.97 -10.52 -6.68
C GLU A 26 12.37 -10.36 -6.08
N LYS A 27 12.83 -9.11 -5.90
CA LYS A 27 14.12 -8.81 -5.27
C LYS A 27 14.20 -9.35 -3.84
N GLU A 28 13.16 -9.16 -3.05
CA GLU A 28 13.09 -9.58 -1.64
C GLU A 28 13.06 -11.10 -1.50
N LEU A 29 12.31 -11.80 -2.36
CA LEU A 29 12.26 -13.27 -2.36
C LEU A 29 13.58 -13.88 -2.83
N ASN A 30 14.20 -13.30 -3.87
CA ASN A 30 15.51 -13.74 -4.34
C ASN A 30 16.57 -13.59 -3.23
N PHE A 31 16.54 -12.46 -2.51
CA PHE A 31 17.39 -12.25 -1.34
C PHE A 31 17.10 -13.28 -0.24
N PHE A 32 15.83 -13.50 0.11
CA PHE A 32 15.45 -14.48 1.13
C PHE A 32 15.98 -15.87 0.82
N PHE A 33 15.76 -16.38 -0.39
CA PHE A 33 16.20 -17.72 -0.76
C PHE A 33 17.72 -17.84 -0.86
N LYS A 34 18.43 -16.80 -1.29
CA LYS A 34 19.88 -16.78 -1.32
C LYS A 34 20.48 -16.94 0.09
N GLU A 35 19.94 -16.24 1.07
CA GLU A 35 20.49 -16.22 2.43
C GLU A 35 20.00 -17.39 3.32
N ASN A 36 18.80 -17.92 3.07
CA ASN A 36 18.13 -18.87 3.97
C ASN A 36 18.08 -20.30 3.42
N LYS A 37 18.54 -20.57 2.20
CA LYS A 37 18.60 -21.93 1.65
C LYS A 37 19.92 -22.60 2.07
N LYS A 38 19.94 -23.14 3.28
CA LYS A 38 21.04 -23.97 3.81
C LYS A 38 20.61 -25.44 3.86
N GLU A 39 21.55 -26.37 3.66
CA GLU A 39 21.27 -27.83 3.65
C GLU A 39 20.63 -28.33 4.95
N GLU A 40 20.93 -27.68 6.08
CA GLU A 40 20.42 -28.05 7.41
C GLU A 40 18.99 -27.55 7.69
N THR A 41 18.47 -26.62 6.89
CA THR A 41 17.15 -26.04 7.15
C THR A 41 16.06 -26.87 6.51
N SER A 42 15.12 -27.36 7.34
CA SER A 42 13.94 -28.07 6.84
C SER A 42 13.13 -27.20 5.87
N LEU A 43 12.68 -27.80 4.77
CA LEU A 43 11.83 -27.16 3.76
C LEU A 43 10.59 -26.51 4.39
N GLN A 44 10.00 -27.15 5.42
CA GLN A 44 8.85 -26.62 6.14
C GLN A 44 9.19 -25.28 6.82
N ASN A 45 10.33 -25.21 7.51
CA ASN A 45 10.78 -24.00 8.18
C ASN A 45 11.08 -22.89 7.17
N THR A 46 11.73 -23.22 6.05
CA THR A 46 11.95 -22.25 4.97
C THR A 46 10.63 -21.70 4.44
N TRP A 47 9.63 -22.56 4.20
CA TRP A 47 8.32 -22.15 3.70
C TRP A 47 7.55 -21.29 4.69
N ASP A 48 7.49 -21.67 5.96
CA ASP A 48 6.81 -20.91 7.01
C ASP A 48 7.47 -19.55 7.24
N THR A 49 8.80 -19.51 7.24
CA THR A 49 9.57 -18.27 7.39
C THR A 49 9.39 -17.36 6.18
N MET A 50 9.43 -17.89 4.95
CA MET A 50 9.17 -17.13 3.72
C MET A 50 7.77 -16.49 3.75
N LYS A 51 6.75 -17.24 4.19
CA LYS A 51 5.38 -16.73 4.34
C LYS A 51 5.30 -15.60 5.37
N ALA A 52 6.00 -15.70 6.51
CA ALA A 52 6.05 -14.65 7.51
C ALA A 52 6.77 -13.39 6.99
N TYR A 53 7.92 -13.58 6.34
CA TYR A 53 8.72 -12.53 5.70
C TYR A 53 7.91 -11.76 4.66
N THR A 54 7.28 -12.48 3.72
CA THR A 54 6.43 -11.92 2.66
C THR A 54 5.28 -11.10 3.24
N ARG A 55 4.63 -11.58 4.31
CA ARG A 55 3.58 -10.81 5.00
C ARG A 55 4.10 -9.49 5.57
N GLY A 56 5.28 -9.49 6.18
CA GLY A 56 5.92 -8.28 6.68
C GLY A 56 6.12 -7.23 5.60
N ILE A 57 6.64 -7.65 4.44
CA ILE A 57 6.86 -6.77 3.28
C ILE A 57 5.55 -6.18 2.76
N ILE A 58 4.52 -7.02 2.61
CA ILE A 58 3.19 -6.59 2.15
C ILE A 58 2.59 -5.54 3.10
N ILE A 59 2.71 -5.75 4.42
CA ILE A 59 2.17 -4.83 5.41
C ILE A 59 2.92 -3.48 5.35
N ASP A 60 4.25 -3.50 5.27
CA ASP A 60 5.07 -2.28 5.11
C ASP A 60 4.70 -1.52 3.83
N TYR A 61 4.64 -2.22 2.70
CA TYR A 61 4.28 -1.63 1.41
C TYR A 61 2.88 -1.00 1.45
N THR A 62 1.90 -1.73 1.98
CA THR A 62 0.51 -1.26 2.08
C THR A 62 0.40 -0.06 2.99
N LYS A 63 1.12 -0.04 4.13
CA LYS A 63 1.16 1.09 5.05
C LYS A 63 1.71 2.34 4.37
N LYS A 64 2.87 2.24 3.73
CA LYS A 64 3.51 3.36 3.00
C LYS A 64 2.57 3.91 1.92
N ARG A 65 2.00 3.03 1.10
CA ARG A 65 1.03 3.39 0.06
C ARG A 65 -0.19 4.13 0.62
N ASN A 66 -0.75 3.67 1.74
CA ASN A 66 -1.92 4.30 2.34
C ASN A 66 -1.60 5.69 2.91
N ILE A 67 -0.40 5.88 3.48
CA ILE A 67 0.07 7.19 3.94
C ILE A 67 0.16 8.17 2.76
N GLU A 68 0.79 7.76 1.65
CA GLU A 68 0.94 8.62 0.47
C GLU A 68 -0.41 8.96 -0.17
N LYS A 69 -1.32 7.97 -0.26
CA LYS A 69 -2.70 8.23 -0.71
C LYS A 69 -3.43 9.25 0.16
N LYS A 70 -3.30 9.13 1.49
CA LYS A 70 -3.93 10.05 2.43
C LYS A 70 -3.36 11.47 2.28
N LYS A 71 -2.05 11.61 2.13
CA LYS A 71 -1.40 12.91 1.87
C LYS A 71 -1.92 13.55 0.58
N LYS A 72 -1.96 12.79 -0.52
CA LYS A 72 -2.46 13.28 -1.81
C LYS A 72 -3.94 13.70 -1.73
N SER A 73 -4.76 12.91 -1.04
CA SER A 73 -6.18 13.24 -0.84
C SER A 73 -6.35 14.54 -0.06
N LYS A 74 -5.57 14.75 1.01
CA LYS A 74 -5.62 15.97 1.82
C LYS A 74 -5.23 17.21 1.02
N LEU A 75 -4.18 17.10 0.20
CA LEU A 75 -3.73 18.19 -0.65
C LEU A 75 -4.79 18.57 -1.70
N LEU A 76 -5.41 17.58 -2.34
CA LEU A 76 -6.51 17.84 -3.29
C LEU A 76 -7.72 18.47 -2.59
N GLU A 77 -8.06 18.03 -1.39
CA GLU A 77 -9.17 18.60 -0.60
C GLU A 77 -8.92 20.07 -0.23
N GLU A 78 -7.68 20.42 0.11
CA GLU A 78 -7.26 21.80 0.34
C GLU A 78 -7.37 22.64 -0.95
N GLU A 79 -6.87 22.15 -2.08
CA GLU A 79 -6.97 22.82 -3.39
C GLU A 79 -8.44 23.02 -3.82
N TYR A 80 -9.31 22.02 -3.64
CA TYR A 80 -10.73 22.14 -3.92
C TYR A 80 -11.41 23.21 -3.07
N LYS A 81 -11.05 23.29 -1.79
CA LYS A 81 -11.62 24.29 -0.88
C LYS A 81 -11.23 25.71 -1.29
N GLU A 82 -9.96 25.92 -1.66
CA GLU A 82 -9.49 27.21 -2.16
C GLU A 82 -10.24 27.63 -3.43
N GLN A 83 -10.38 26.70 -4.38
CA GLN A 83 -11.14 26.92 -5.61
C GLN A 83 -12.62 27.26 -5.34
N GLU A 84 -13.25 26.58 -4.39
CA GLU A 84 -14.63 26.86 -4.01
C GLU A 84 -14.78 28.27 -3.42
N GLU A 85 -13.88 28.67 -2.51
CA GLU A 85 -13.88 30.02 -1.93
C GLU A 85 -13.63 31.11 -2.98
N GLU A 86 -12.76 30.86 -3.96
CA GLU A 86 -12.53 31.79 -5.07
C GLU A 86 -13.76 31.95 -5.96
N LEU A 87 -14.44 30.85 -6.30
CA LEU A 87 -15.65 30.88 -7.12
C LEU A 87 -16.82 31.55 -6.41
N GLN A 88 -16.95 31.37 -5.09
CA GLN A 88 -17.96 32.08 -4.29
C GLN A 88 -17.72 33.60 -4.31
N LYS A 89 -16.45 34.05 -4.26
CA LYS A 89 -16.09 35.47 -4.30
C LYS A 89 -16.18 36.07 -5.70
N ASN A 90 -15.94 35.28 -6.75
CA ASN A 90 -15.87 35.76 -8.13
C ASN A 90 -16.67 34.86 -9.10
N PRO A 91 -18.02 34.96 -9.11
CA PRO A 91 -18.90 34.03 -9.82
C PRO A 91 -18.78 34.02 -11.36
N GLN A 92 -18.09 35.02 -11.92
CA GLN A 92 -18.00 35.26 -13.36
C GLN A 92 -16.81 34.55 -14.03
N LYS A 93 -15.86 33.98 -13.28
CA LYS A 93 -14.77 33.15 -13.83
C LYS A 93 -15.28 31.73 -14.18
N LYS A 94 -16.24 31.63 -15.10
CA LYS A 94 -16.72 30.35 -15.65
C LYS A 94 -15.92 29.91 -16.87
N GLU A 95 -14.60 29.94 -16.80
CA GLU A 95 -13.79 29.10 -17.70
C GLU A 95 -13.49 27.81 -16.95
N VAL A 96 -14.51 26.95 -16.87
CA VAL A 96 -14.32 25.56 -16.43
C VAL A 96 -13.46 24.92 -17.52
N LYS A 97 -12.14 24.85 -17.31
CA LYS A 97 -11.26 24.03 -18.13
C LYS A 97 -11.56 22.57 -17.82
N ILE A 98 -12.59 22.05 -18.49
CA ILE A 98 -12.83 20.62 -18.62
C ILE A 98 -11.65 20.10 -19.46
N LYS A 99 -10.70 19.43 -18.82
CA LYS A 99 -9.71 18.59 -19.49
C LYS A 99 -10.17 17.14 -19.43
#